data_AF-A0A2H0N0Y6-F1
#
_entry.id   AF-A0A2H0N0Y6-F1
#
_cell.length_a   1.000
_cell.length_b   1.000
_cell.length_c   1.000
_cell.angle_alpha   90.00
_cell.angle_beta   90.00
_cell.angle_gamma   90.00
#
_symmetry.space_group_name_H-M   'P 1'
#
loop_
_entity.id
_entity.type
_entity.pdbx_description
1 polymer ?
#
loop_
_entity_poly.entity_id
_entity_poly.type
_entity_poly.pdbx_seq_one_letter_code
_entity_poly.pdbx_strand_id
1 'polypeptide(L)'
;MTPNFNKIFAWIILVAGLGIICWAILSSYNFFTAKEPFPQIFEIEEEKEISPGSKEGISIPSTQKELQQQAQEQVQEQFMGEFKKMLPKNTIPGLLNMTCWLAFASFLVFAGAQISGLGIRLLKSSCNS
;
A
#
# COMPACT_ATOMS: atom_id res chain seq x y z
N MET A 1 21.18 18.25 -42.52
CA MET A 1 20.64 17.01 -41.94
C MET A 1 20.22 17.33 -40.51
N THR A 2 19.06 17.94 -40.33
CA THR A 2 18.58 18.29 -38.99
C THR A 2 18.09 17.00 -38.32
N PRO A 3 18.53 16.70 -37.08
CA PRO A 3 17.98 15.55 -36.38
C PRO A 3 16.48 15.78 -36.21
N ASN A 4 15.69 14.76 -36.53
CA ASN A 4 14.24 14.76 -36.36
C ASN A 4 13.91 14.87 -34.87
N PHE A 5 13.95 16.09 -34.32
CA PHE A 5 13.84 16.39 -32.89
C PHE A 5 12.55 15.79 -32.30
N ASN A 6 11.45 15.85 -33.04
CA ASN A 6 10.17 15.25 -32.66
C ASN A 6 10.25 13.73 -32.49
N LYS A 7 11.05 13.05 -33.33
CA LYS A 7 11.26 11.61 -33.28
C LYS A 7 12.11 11.22 -32.06
N ILE A 8 13.16 12.00 -31.78
CA ILE A 8 14.01 11.81 -30.60
C ILE A 8 13.19 12.02 -29.32
N PHE A 9 12.40 13.10 -29.27
CA PHE A 9 11.53 13.40 -28.14
C PHE A 9 10.46 12.31 -27.89
N ALA A 10 9.84 11.80 -28.96
CA ALA A 10 8.88 10.69 -28.87
C ALA A 10 9.51 9.41 -28.29
N TRP A 11 10.74 9.09 -28.73
CA TRP A 11 11.49 7.95 -28.20
C TRP A 11 11.87 8.12 -26.72
N ILE A 12 12.28 9.32 -26.32
CA ILE A 12 12.59 9.63 -24.91
C ILE A 12 11.36 9.37 -24.03
N ILE A 13 10.19 9.88 -24.43
CA ILE A 13 8.93 9.69 -23.69
C ILE A 13 8.55 8.20 -23.60
N LEU A 14 8.65 7.47 -24.71
CA LEU A 14 8.33 6.06 -24.77
C LEU A 14 9.23 5.25 -23.82
N VAL A 15 10.54 5.47 -23.90
CA VAL A 15 11.52 4.77 -23.05
C VAL A 15 11.37 5.18 -21.58
N ALA A 16 11.06 6.45 -21.30
CA ALA A 16 10.79 6.91 -19.93
C ALA A 16 9.59 6.18 -19.31
N GLY A 17 8.47 6.08 -20.04
CA GLY A 17 7.29 5.36 -19.58
C GLY A 17 7.56 3.87 -19.34
N LEU A 18 8.29 3.22 -20.25
CA LEU A 18 8.68 1.81 -20.10
C LEU A 18 9.67 1.62 -18.94
N GLY A 19 10.60 2.55 -18.75
CA GLY A 19 11.56 2.55 -17.66
C GLY A 19 10.88 2.60 -16.30
N ILE A 20 9.85 3.43 -16.14
CA ILE A 20 9.03 3.50 -14.91
C ILE A 20 8.36 2.15 -14.61
N ILE A 21 7.80 1.49 -15.64
CA ILE A 21 7.16 0.18 -15.48
C ILE A 21 8.19 -0.88 -15.07
N CYS A 22 9.32 -0.96 -15.78
CA CYS A 22 10.39 -1.91 -15.46
C CYS A 22 10.94 -1.68 -14.04
N TRP A 23 11.12 -0.42 -13.64
CA TRP A 23 11.53 -0.06 -12.29
C TRP A 23 10.52 -0.52 -11.23
N ALA A 24 9.22 -0.27 -11.45
CA ALA A 24 8.16 -0.70 -10.54
C ALA A 24 8.13 -2.22 -10.36
N ILE A 25 8.36 -2.98 -11.43
CA ILE A 25 8.41 -4.45 -11.40
C ILE A 25 9.63 -4.94 -10.62
N LEU A 26 10.83 -4.39 -10.89
CA LEU A 26 12.06 -4.77 -10.18
C LEU A 26 11.97 -4.42 -8.69
N SER A 27 11.44 -3.24 -8.38
CA SER A 27 11.22 -2.79 -7.00
C SER A 27 10.22 -3.70 -6.29
N SER A 28 9.11 -4.06 -6.94
CA SER A 28 8.15 -5.02 -6.39
C SER A 28 8.81 -6.38 -6.12
N TYR A 29 9.62 -6.88 -7.05
CA TYR A 29 10.34 -8.14 -6.85
C TYR A 29 11.24 -8.10 -5.59
N ASN A 30 11.93 -6.99 -5.35
CA ASN A 30 12.78 -6.84 -4.15
C ASN A 30 11.96 -6.89 -2.84
N PHE A 31 10.81 -6.23 -2.80
CA PHE A 31 9.92 -6.23 -1.63
C PHE A 31 9.28 -7.61 -1.40
N PHE A 32 8.82 -8.28 -2.45
CA PHE A 32 8.23 -9.63 -2.35
C PHE A 32 9.25 -10.71 -1.96
N THR A 33 10.52 -10.53 -2.30
CA THR A 33 11.60 -11.48 -1.94
C THR A 33 12.16 -11.21 -0.53
N ALA A 34 11.52 -10.33 0.25
CA ALA A 34 11.94 -9.93 1.60
C ALA A 34 13.41 -9.44 1.69
N LYS A 35 13.97 -8.97 0.56
CA LYS A 35 15.30 -8.35 0.56
C LYS A 35 15.26 -6.96 1.20
N GLU A 36 14.10 -6.30 1.11
CA GLU A 36 13.80 -5.02 1.75
C GLU A 36 12.38 -5.06 2.35
N PRO A 37 12.14 -4.47 3.54
CA PRO A 37 10.80 -4.38 4.10
C PRO A 37 9.94 -3.43 3.27
N PHE A 38 8.65 -3.73 3.15
CA PHE A 38 7.67 -2.81 2.55
C PHE A 38 7.72 -1.45 3.27
N PRO A 39 7.46 -0.33 2.56
CA PRO A 39 7.38 0.98 3.18
C PRO A 39 6.39 0.94 4.35
N GLN A 40 6.89 1.22 5.55
CA GLN A 40 6.15 1.10 6.80
C GLN A 40 5.29 2.35 7.00
N ILE A 41 4.11 2.37 6.37
CA ILE A 41 3.10 3.43 6.55
C ILE A 41 2.31 3.18 7.84
N PHE A 42 2.15 1.91 8.21
CA PHE A 42 1.53 1.48 9.45
C PHE A 42 2.56 0.77 10.31
N GLU A 43 2.87 1.38 11.45
CA GLU A 43 3.75 0.85 12.48
C GLU A 43 2.91 0.68 13.75
N ILE A 44 2.97 -0.49 14.39
CA ILE A 44 2.44 -0.64 15.74
C ILE A 44 3.64 -0.32 16.63
N GLU A 45 3.59 0.82 17.32
CA GLU A 45 4.49 1.05 18.45
C GLU A 45 4.29 -0.12 19.41
N GLU A 46 5.31 -0.96 19.55
CA GLU A 46 5.40 -1.83 20.72
C GLU A 46 5.50 -0.89 21.91
N GLU A 47 4.38 -0.69 22.59
CA GLU A 47 4.30 -0.07 23.90
C GLU A 47 5.37 -0.74 24.75
N LYS A 48 6.48 -0.02 24.97
CA LYS A 48 7.45 -0.36 26.01
C LYS A 48 6.63 -0.52 27.27
N GLU A 49 6.68 -1.71 27.87
CA GLU A 49 6.06 -2.01 29.15
C GLU A 49 6.27 -0.85 30.13
N ILE A 50 5.20 -0.13 30.44
CA ILE A 50 5.13 0.69 31.64
C ILE A 50 4.12 0.03 32.57
N SER A 51 4.67 -0.49 33.67
CA SER A 51 4.02 -1.10 34.83
C SER A 51 2.85 -0.25 35.38
N PRO A 52 1.86 -0.84 36.08
CA PRO A 52 0.49 -0.36 36.17
C PRO A 52 0.34 0.74 37.22
N GLY A 53 -0.41 1.80 36.89
CA GLY A 53 -0.81 2.78 37.90
C GLY A 53 -1.50 4.01 37.36
N SER A 54 -2.83 3.96 37.25
CA SER A 54 -3.74 4.96 37.86
C SER A 54 -5.17 4.76 37.34
N LYS A 55 -6.08 4.55 38.28
CA LYS A 55 -7.53 4.40 38.10
C LYS A 55 -8.21 5.78 38.02
N GLU A 56 -9.53 5.70 37.78
CA GLU A 56 -10.60 6.71 37.96
C GLU A 56 -10.90 7.57 36.73
N GLY A 57 -12.10 7.62 36.17
CA GLY A 57 -13.40 7.06 36.56
C GLY A 57 -14.50 8.04 36.10
N ILE A 58 -15.61 7.55 35.53
CA ILE A 58 -16.93 8.23 35.47
C ILE A 58 -18.01 7.13 35.39
N SER A 59 -18.82 7.02 36.44
CA SER A 59 -20.12 6.32 36.55
C SER A 59 -21.22 7.11 35.81
N ILE A 60 -22.39 6.63 35.33
CA ILE A 60 -23.52 5.88 35.94
C ILE A 60 -24.49 5.40 34.77
N PRO A 61 -25.70 4.81 35.00
CA PRO A 61 -26.09 3.40 34.85
C PRO A 61 -27.01 3.07 33.63
N SER A 62 -27.14 1.80 33.23
CA SER A 62 -28.39 1.28 32.61
C SER A 62 -28.35 -0.24 32.40
N THR A 63 -28.93 -0.96 33.36
CA THR A 63 -28.97 -2.43 33.55
C THR A 63 -29.74 -3.23 32.48
N GLN A 64 -29.77 -2.75 31.23
CA GLN A 64 -30.30 -3.50 30.08
C GLN A 64 -29.37 -3.47 28.86
N LYS A 65 -28.51 -2.44 28.76
CA LYS A 65 -27.49 -2.33 27.72
C LYS A 65 -26.29 -3.23 28.01
N GLU A 66 -26.03 -3.50 29.29
CA GLU A 66 -24.90 -4.32 29.77
C GLU A 66 -24.97 -5.77 29.30
N LEU A 67 -26.15 -6.39 29.16
CA LEU A 67 -26.28 -7.76 28.63
C LEU A 67 -26.02 -7.86 27.13
N GLN A 68 -26.42 -6.85 26.34
CA GLN A 68 -26.10 -6.80 24.91
C GLN A 68 -24.63 -6.42 24.69
N GLN A 69 -24.08 -5.52 25.50
CA GLN A 69 -22.66 -5.20 25.47
C GLN A 69 -21.81 -6.39 25.87
N GLN A 70 -22.18 -7.13 26.90
CA GLN A 70 -21.45 -8.32 27.35
C GLN A 70 -21.54 -9.45 26.31
N ALA A 71 -22.68 -9.64 25.64
CA ALA A 71 -22.79 -10.56 24.52
C ALA A 71 -21.97 -10.11 23.30
N GLN A 72 -21.96 -8.81 22.99
CA GLN A 72 -21.16 -8.25 21.91
C GLN A 72 -19.67 -8.28 22.22
N GLU A 73 -19.28 -8.07 23.48
CA GLU A 73 -17.92 -8.18 24.00
C GLU A 73 -17.45 -9.63 24.00
N GLN A 74 -18.29 -10.61 24.40
CA GLN A 74 -17.93 -12.02 24.30
C GLN A 74 -17.80 -12.51 22.86
N VAL A 75 -18.70 -12.08 21.97
CA VAL A 75 -18.60 -12.36 20.54
C VAL A 75 -17.35 -11.69 19.97
N GLN A 76 -17.10 -10.42 20.29
CA GLN A 76 -15.92 -9.71 19.85
C GLN A 76 -14.64 -10.35 20.42
N GLU A 77 -14.60 -10.77 21.67
CA GLU A 77 -13.45 -11.46 22.29
C GLU A 77 -13.23 -12.85 21.70
N GLN A 78 -14.29 -13.60 21.36
CA GLN A 78 -14.15 -14.89 20.68
C GLN A 78 -13.67 -14.71 19.24
N PHE A 79 -14.27 -13.79 18.48
CA PHE A 79 -13.85 -13.49 17.11
C PHE A 79 -12.44 -12.91 17.09
N MET A 80 -12.14 -11.96 17.98
CA MET A 80 -10.85 -11.29 18.07
C MET A 80 -9.80 -12.19 18.72
N GLY A 81 -10.18 -13.13 19.59
CA GLY A 81 -9.30 -14.17 20.15
C GLY A 81 -8.92 -15.25 19.13
N GLU A 82 -9.86 -15.68 18.29
CA GLU A 82 -9.60 -16.54 17.12
C GLU A 82 -8.75 -15.79 16.09
N PHE A 83 -9.13 -14.55 15.74
CA PHE A 83 -8.35 -13.71 14.82
C PHE A 83 -6.94 -13.45 15.33
N LYS A 84 -6.75 -13.15 16.62
CA LYS A 84 -5.43 -12.86 17.20
C LYS A 84 -4.56 -14.11 17.37
N LYS A 85 -5.18 -15.30 17.44
CA LYS A 85 -4.46 -16.58 17.36
C LYS A 85 -4.04 -16.92 15.93
N MET A 86 -4.84 -16.54 14.92
CA MET A 86 -4.51 -16.78 13.51
C MET A 86 -3.66 -15.67 12.86
N LEU A 87 -3.75 -14.44 13.35
CA LEU A 87 -2.99 -13.26 12.91
C LEU A 87 -2.07 -12.79 14.03
N PRO A 88 -0.78 -13.14 13.97
CA PRO A 88 0.25 -12.53 14.80
C PRO A 88 0.15 -10.99 14.75
N LYS A 89 0.37 -10.32 15.89
CA LYS A 89 0.22 -8.86 15.99
C LYS A 89 1.04 -8.06 14.95
N ASN A 90 2.14 -8.63 14.44
CA ASN A 90 2.97 -8.03 13.39
C ASN A 90 2.48 -8.27 11.95
N THR A 91 1.49 -9.14 11.71
CA THR A 91 1.06 -9.49 10.36
C THR A 91 0.11 -8.46 9.76
N ILE A 92 -0.70 -7.79 10.58
CA ILE A 92 -1.65 -6.76 10.14
C ILE A 92 -0.93 -5.53 9.52
N PRO A 93 0.03 -4.88 10.20
CA PRO A 93 0.74 -3.75 9.61
C PRO A 93 1.51 -4.14 8.34
N GLY A 94 2.14 -5.32 8.33
CA GLY A 94 2.82 -5.85 7.14
C GLY A 94 1.89 -6.02 5.93
N LEU A 95 0.68 -6.56 6.15
CA LEU A 95 -0.32 -6.74 5.08
C LEU A 95 -0.85 -5.40 4.55
N LEU A 96 -1.09 -4.42 5.42
CA LEU A 96 -1.49 -3.07 5.04
C LEU A 96 -0.40 -2.37 4.23
N ASN A 97 0.85 -2.43 4.70
CA ASN A 97 2.00 -1.85 4.01
C ASN A 97 2.22 -2.49 2.62
N MET A 98 2.06 -3.81 2.50
CA MET A 98 2.09 -4.51 1.21
C MET A 98 0.96 -4.06 0.28
N THR A 99 -0.24 -3.87 0.82
CA THR A 99 -1.40 -3.41 0.03
C THR A 99 -1.20 -1.98 -0.47
N CYS A 100 -0.66 -1.09 0.37
CA CYS A 100 -0.27 0.26 -0.04
C CYS A 100 0.76 0.23 -1.18
N TRP A 101 1.79 -0.62 -1.06
CA TRP A 101 2.76 -0.80 -2.15
C TRP A 101 2.09 -1.30 -3.43
N LEU A 102 1.17 -2.27 -3.34
CA LEU A 102 0.49 -2.82 -4.51
C LEU A 102 -0.39 -1.77 -5.21
N ALA A 103 -1.10 -0.95 -4.45
CA ALA A 103 -1.86 0.18 -4.98
C ALA A 103 -0.94 1.19 -5.69
N PHE A 104 0.18 1.53 -5.08
CA PHE A 104 1.17 2.44 -5.67
C PHE A 104 1.82 1.85 -6.94
N ALA A 105 2.23 0.59 -6.92
CA ALA A 105 2.80 -0.10 -8.08
C ALA A 105 1.80 -0.15 -9.24
N SER A 106 0.52 -0.43 -8.95
CA SER A 106 -0.55 -0.41 -9.95
C SER A 106 -0.70 0.98 -10.58
N PHE A 107 -0.63 2.03 -9.77
CA PHE A 107 -0.63 3.41 -10.25
C PHE A 107 0.59 3.72 -11.14
N LEU A 108 1.81 3.28 -10.75
CA LEU A 108 3.02 3.45 -11.55
C LEU A 108 2.92 2.77 -12.92
N VAL A 109 2.39 1.55 -12.95
CA VAL A 109 2.18 0.81 -14.20
C VAL A 109 1.20 1.55 -15.10
N PHE A 110 0.08 2.03 -14.53
CA PHE A 110 -0.91 2.80 -15.28
C PHE A 110 -0.34 4.11 -15.82
N ALA A 111 0.36 4.89 -14.98
CA ALA A 111 0.99 6.14 -15.38
C ALA A 111 2.06 5.92 -16.46
N GLY A 112 2.94 4.92 -16.29
CA GLY A 112 3.96 4.57 -17.27
C GLY A 112 3.37 4.13 -18.61
N ALA A 113 2.24 3.43 -18.60
CA ALA A 113 1.53 3.05 -19.82
C ALA A 113 0.97 4.26 -20.56
N GLN A 114 0.39 5.24 -19.85
CA GLN A 114 -0.10 6.49 -20.45
C GLN A 114 1.05 7.30 -21.08
N ILE A 115 2.17 7.44 -20.36
CA ILE A 115 3.37 8.12 -20.84
C ILE A 115 3.89 7.43 -22.11
N SER A 116 4.03 6.11 -22.09
CA SER A 116 4.47 5.33 -23.26
C SER A 116 3.51 5.49 -24.44
N GLY A 117 2.20 5.50 -24.18
CA GLY A 117 1.16 5.72 -25.18
C GLY A 117 1.26 7.08 -25.86
N LEU A 118 1.58 8.14 -25.13
CA LEU A 118 1.87 9.46 -25.70
C LEU A 118 3.11 9.42 -26.61
N GLY A 119 4.18 8.75 -26.18
CA GLY A 119 5.38 8.55 -27.01
C GLY A 119 5.07 7.86 -28.34
N ILE A 120 4.27 6.79 -28.33
CA ILE A 120 3.85 6.06 -29.54
C ILE A 120 3.01 6.96 -30.46
N ARG A 121 2.07 7.74 -29.90
CA ARG A 121 1.23 8.68 -30.69
C ARG A 121 2.08 9.75 -31.38
N LEU A 122 3.06 10.31 -30.67
CA LEU A 122 4.00 11.30 -31.23
C LEU A 122 4.85 10.68 -32.34
N LEU A 123 5.34 9.45 -32.14
CA LEU A 123 6.12 8.74 -33.15
C LEU A 123 5.31 8.47 -34.42
N LYS A 124 4.05 8.05 -34.27
CA LYS A 124 3.12 7.82 -35.39
C LYS A 124 2.86 9.11 -36.17
N SER A 125 2.61 10.22 -35.47
CA SER A 125 2.37 11.52 -36.10
C SER A 125 3.60 12.03 -36.87
N SER A 126 4.80 11.87 -36.29
CA SER A 126 6.07 12.29 -36.93
C SER A 126 6.46 11.45 -38.15
N CYS A 127 5.87 10.28 -38.37
CA CYS A 127 6.17 9.41 -39.50
C CYS A 127 5.16 9.53 -40.65
N ASN A 128 4.02 10.18 -40.39
CA ASN A 128 2.91 10.35 -41.34
C ASN A 128 2.86 11.78 -41.94
N SER A 129 3.90 12.57 -41.69
CA SER A 129 4.09 13.96 -42.12
C SER A 129 5.38 14.06 -42.92
#